data_AF-A0A257WUS6-F1
#
_entry.id   AF-A0A257WUS6-F1
#
_cell.length_a   1.000
_cell.length_b   1.000
_cell.length_c   1.000
_cell.angle_alpha   90.00
_cell.angle_beta   90.00
_cell.angle_gamma   90.00
#
_symmetry.space_group_name_H-M   'P 1'
#
loop_
_entity.id
_entity.type
_entity.pdbx_description
1 polymer ?
#
loop_
_entity_poly.entity_id
_entity_poly.type
_entity_poly.pdbx_seq_one_letter_code
_entity_poly.pdbx_strand_id
1 'polypeptide(L)' 'VRQTYVKAMELFANDGLLIPEQVWDGVGADTAHPYVRGEGTDSATPLAWSHAEYVKLLRSVADGVVWDSYQPVKARYAR' A
#
# COMPACT_ATOMS: atom_id res chain seq x y z
N VAL A 1 -10.89 1.17 7.78
CA VAL A 1 -10.23 1.38 6.46
C VAL A 1 -9.29 2.59 6.47
N ARG A 2 -9.78 3.83 6.63
CA ARG A 2 -8.92 5.03 6.64
C ARG A 2 -7.82 5.00 7.71
N GLN A 3 -8.19 4.82 8.98
CA GLN A 3 -7.22 4.81 10.10
C GLN A 3 -6.26 3.61 10.11
N THR A 4 -6.46 2.63 9.22
CA THR A 4 -5.68 1.39 9.21
C THR A 4 -4.90 1.28 7.90
N TYR A 5 -5.58 1.14 6.76
CA TYR A 5 -4.93 0.88 5.47
C TYR A 5 -4.39 2.16 4.82
N VAL A 6 -5.19 3.24 4.78
CA VAL A 6 -4.71 4.52 4.23
C VAL A 6 -3.57 5.02 5.10
N LYS A 7 -3.76 5.04 6.42
CA LYS A 7 -2.73 5.49 7.36
C LYS A 7 -1.46 4.62 7.29
N ALA A 8 -1.56 3.30 7.12
CA ALA A 8 -0.38 2.45 6.95
C ALA A 8 0.40 2.80 5.68
N MET A 9 -0.27 2.95 4.52
CA MET A 9 0.42 3.33 3.29
C MET A 9 1.09 4.70 3.39
N GLU A 10 0.45 5.67 4.07
CA GLU A 10 1.05 6.98 4.37
C GLU A 10 2.29 6.87 5.26
N LEU A 11 2.29 5.94 6.23
CA LEU A 11 3.43 5.72 7.15
C LEU A 11 4.58 4.94 6.51
N PHE A 12 4.33 4.21 5.43
CA PHE A 12 5.37 3.49 4.67
C PHE A 12 6.07 4.38 3.62
N ALA A 13 5.54 5.57 3.34
CA ALA A 13 6.18 6.52 2.46
C ALA A 13 7.40 7.17 3.16
N ASN A 14 8.47 7.37 2.41
CA ASN A 14 9.63 8.13 2.90
C ASN A 14 9.37 9.66 2.88
N ASP A 15 10.36 10.45 3.28
CA ASP A 15 10.28 11.92 3.29
C ASP A 15 9.97 12.54 1.92
N GLY A 16 10.27 11.83 0.83
CA GLY A 16 9.92 12.19 -0.54
C GLY A 16 8.50 11.80 -0.96
N LEU A 17 7.70 11.27 -0.04
CA LEU A 17 6.35 10.74 -0.26
C LEU A 17 6.30 9.53 -1.22
N LEU A 18 7.42 8.80 -1.34
CA LEU A 18 7.53 7.64 -2.21
C LEU A 18 7.16 6.37 -1.45
N ILE A 19 6.10 5.69 -1.90
CA ILE A 19 5.72 4.36 -1.41
C ILE A 19 6.59 3.28 -2.11
N PRO A 20 7.34 2.46 -1.36
CA PRO A 20 8.21 1.42 -1.91
C PRO A 20 7.41 0.20 -2.39
N GLU A 21 8.10 -0.74 -3.04
CA GLU A 21 7.59 -2.10 -3.28
C GLU A 21 7.52 -2.91 -1.97
N GLN A 22 8.56 -2.82 -1.14
CA GLN A 22 8.69 -3.59 0.10
C GLN A 22 9.11 -2.69 1.26
N VAL A 23 8.64 -3.03 2.46
CA VAL A 23 9.09 -2.44 3.72
C VAL A 23 9.70 -3.53 4.60
N TRP A 24 10.65 -3.16 5.44
CA TRP A 24 11.24 -4.11 6.39
C TRP A 24 10.25 -4.48 7.49
N ASP A 25 10.02 -5.77 7.71
CA ASP A 25 9.06 -6.27 8.71
C ASP A 25 9.67 -6.44 10.11
N GLY A 26 10.99 -6.38 10.22
CA GLY A 26 11.73 -6.59 11.47
C GLY A 26 11.83 -8.06 11.88
N VAL A 27 11.63 -9.01 10.95
CA VAL A 27 11.69 -10.45 11.22
C VAL A 27 12.85 -11.08 10.44
N GLY A 28 13.63 -11.93 11.11
CA GLY A 28 14.72 -12.69 10.48
C GLY A 28 16.06 -12.53 11.19
N ALA A 29 17.12 -12.94 10.52
CA ALA A 29 18.49 -12.71 10.96
C ALA A 29 18.93 -11.28 10.65
N ASP A 30 20.00 -10.83 11.31
CA ASP A 30 20.58 -9.52 11.08
C ASP A 30 20.95 -9.32 9.60
N THR A 31 20.50 -8.18 9.05
CA THR A 31 20.81 -7.79 7.67
C THR A 31 22.10 -6.98 7.62
N ALA A 32 22.81 -7.03 6.49
CA ALA A 32 23.99 -6.18 6.27
C ALA A 32 23.64 -4.67 6.20
N HIS A 33 22.38 -4.35 5.92
CA HIS A 33 21.86 -2.99 5.86
C HIS A 33 21.13 -2.64 7.17
N PRO A 34 21.18 -1.36 7.61
CA PRO A 34 20.54 -0.92 8.84
C PRO A 34 19.03 -0.65 8.62
N TYR A 35 18.28 -1.68 8.23
CA TYR A 35 16.85 -1.52 7.97
C TYR A 35 16.06 -1.19 9.24
N VAL A 36 15.16 -0.23 9.12
CA VAL A 36 14.21 0.14 10.17
C VAL A 36 12.84 -0.45 9.82
N ARG A 37 12.17 -1.03 10.81
CA ARG A 37 10.85 -1.65 10.61
C ARG A 37 9.85 -0.63 10.07
N GLY A 38 9.19 -0.98 8.97
CA GLY A 38 8.21 -0.13 8.28
C GLY A 38 8.82 0.84 7.28
N GLU A 39 10.14 0.98 7.21
CA GLU A 39 10.80 1.75 6.16
C GLU A 39 11.06 0.90 4.91
N GLY A 40 11.19 1.57 3.77
CA GLY A 40 11.48 0.92 2.50
C GLY A 40 12.81 0.15 2.53
N THR A 41 12.85 -0.97 1.83
CA THR A 41 14.09 -1.73 1.59
C THR A 41 14.82 -1.23 0.34
N ASP A 42 15.91 -1.90 -0.06
CA ASP A 42 16.61 -1.65 -1.33
C ASP A 42 15.84 -2.13 -2.58
N SER A 43 14.56 -2.49 -2.43
CA SER A 43 13.64 -2.78 -3.53
C SER A 43 13.20 -1.51 -4.28
N ALA A 44 12.37 -1.65 -5.31
CA ALA A 44 11.93 -0.52 -6.14
C ALA A 44 11.21 0.55 -5.31
N THR A 45 11.74 1.79 -5.33
CA THR A 45 11.14 2.95 -4.67
C THR A 45 11.30 4.19 -5.56
N PRO A 46 10.22 4.81 -6.08
CA PRO A 46 8.83 4.40 -5.88
C PRO A 46 8.46 3.18 -6.74
N LEU A 47 7.49 2.40 -6.27
CA LEU A 47 6.77 1.47 -7.13
C LEU A 47 5.50 2.16 -7.66
N ALA A 48 5.34 2.23 -8.98
CA ALA A 48 4.16 2.86 -9.59
C ALA A 48 2.86 2.15 -9.19
N TRP A 49 2.90 0.82 -9.03
CA TRP A 49 1.75 0.04 -8.60
C TRP A 49 1.34 0.39 -7.16
N SER A 50 2.28 0.48 -6.20
CA SER A 50 1.92 0.82 -4.81
C SER A 50 1.27 2.21 -4.71
N HIS A 51 1.70 3.18 -5.53
CA HIS A 51 1.03 4.47 -5.64
C HIS A 51 -0.36 4.38 -6.27
N ALA A 52 -0.53 3.56 -7.31
CA ALA A 52 -1.84 3.33 -7.91
C ALA A 52 -2.82 2.72 -6.89
N GLU A 53 -2.39 1.74 -6.09
CA GLU A 53 -3.21 1.17 -5.02
C GLU A 53 -3.59 2.21 -3.96
N TYR A 54 -2.66 3.10 -3.57
CA TYR A 54 -2.96 4.19 -2.63
C TYR A 54 -4.07 5.12 -3.15
N VAL A 55 -3.99 5.53 -4.42
CA VAL A 55 -5.02 6.39 -5.03
C VAL A 55 -6.36 5.68 -5.14
N LYS A 56 -6.37 4.41 -5.58
CA LYS A 56 -7.59 3.60 -5.66
C LYS A 56 -8.23 3.40 -4.29
N LEU A 57 -7.42 3.21 -3.24
CA LEU A 57 -7.89 3.08 -1.87
C LEU A 57 -8.52 4.39 -1.38
N LEU A 58 -7.86 5.53 -1.58
CA LEU A 58 -8.42 6.85 -1.23
C LEU A 58 -9.76 7.09 -1.93
N ARG A 59 -9.83 6.79 -3.23
CA ARG A 59 -11.06 6.93 -4.01
C ARG A 59 -12.15 6.00 -3.50
N SER A 60 -11.82 4.75 -3.19
CA SER A 60 -12.77 3.77 -2.66
C SER A 60 -13.32 4.17 -1.29
N VAL A 61 -12.47 4.75 -0.43
CA VAL A 61 -12.88 5.29 0.87
C VAL A 61 -13.81 6.49 0.70
N ALA A 62 -13.54 7.37 -0.28
CA ALA A 62 -14.38 8.52 -0.56
C ALA A 62 -15.76 8.11 -1.11
N ASP A 63 -15.78 7.13 -2.03
CA ASP A 63 -17.00 6.65 -2.67
C ASP A 63 -17.80 5.67 -1.79
N GLY A 64 -17.21 5.14 -0.72
CA GLY A 64 -17.82 4.11 0.13
C GLY A 64 -17.96 2.74 -0.54
N VAL A 65 -17.32 2.55 -1.70
CA VAL A 65 -17.35 1.31 -2.51
C VAL A 65 -15.98 1.10 -3.15
N VAL A 66 -15.60 -0.15 -3.39
CA VAL A 66 -14.35 -0.49 -4.10
C VAL A 66 -14.41 0.07 -5.53
N TRP A 67 -13.57 1.06 -5.83
CA TRP A 67 -13.61 1.85 -7.05
C TRP A 67 -13.34 1.02 -8.32
N ASP A 68 -12.36 0.12 -8.28
CA ASP A 68 -11.99 -0.75 -9.40
C ASP A 68 -12.83 -2.04 -9.45
N SER A 69 -13.98 -2.08 -8.78
CA SER A 69 -14.90 -3.21 -8.83
C SER A 69 -15.79 -3.16 -10.09
N TYR A 70 -15.66 -4.17 -10.94
CA TYR A 70 -16.52 -4.35 -12.10
C TYR A 70 -17.94 -4.75 -11.70
N GLN A 71 -18.88 -3.81 -11.81
CA GLN A 71 -20.28 -4.04 -11.41
C GLN A 71 -20.95 -5.24 -12.12
N PRO A 72 -20.74 -5.51 -13.43
CA PRO A 72 -21.33 -6.69 -14.06
C PRO A 72 -20.82 -8.02 -13.47
N VAL A 73 -19.55 -8.07 -13.08
CA VAL A 73 -18.94 -9.26 -12.44
C VAL A 73 -19.51 -9.42 -11.04
N LYS A 74 -19.58 -8.32 -10.28
CA LYS A 74 -20.16 -8.31 -8.93
C LYS A 74 -21.62 -8.76 -8.95
N ALA A 75 -22.45 -8.22 -9.84
CA ALA A 75 -23.86 -8.60 -9.95
C ALA A 75 -24.08 -10.09 -10.26
N ARG A 76 -23.14 -10.71 -10.99
CA ARG A 76 -23.23 -12.11 -11.38
C ARG A 76 -22.68 -13.08 -10.32
N TYR A 77 -21.65 -12.70 -9.60
CA TYR A 77 -20.86 -13.63 -8.79
C TYR A 77 -20.67 -13.25 -7.32
N ALA A 78 -20.96 -12.00 -6.92
CA ALA A 78 -20.91 -11.63 -5.52
C ALA A 78 -22.02 -12.38 -4.77
N ARG A 79 -21.61 -13.23 -3.84
CA ARG A 79 -22.50 -13.90 -2.90
C ARG A 79 -22.74 -13.02 -1.69
#